data_AF-A0A1Y1K365-F1
#
_entry.id   AF-A0A1Y1K365-F1
#
_cell.length_a   1.000
_cell.length_b   1.000
_cell.length_c   1.000
_cell.angle_alpha   90.00
_cell.angle_beta   90.00
_cell.angle_gamma   90.00
#
_symmetry.space_group_name_H-M   'P 1'
#
loop_
_entity.id
_entity.type
_entity.pdbx_description
1 polymer ?
#
loop_
_entity_poly.entity_id
_entity_poly.type
_entity_poly.pdbx_seq_one_letter_code
_entity_poly.pdbx_strand_id
1 'polypeptide(L)'
;MDEFCGETFWNSSLSWNTTEPDFTECFQKTVLVWIPCVFLWIFTPFEIYHMVENKNRNIPWNYLNISKLAVTLILTSLTCIDALALKKIVAQKLVYNVEISTPIIKIATLILASALVAFNRKHGVRTSGVQFIYWLLQALCGIPEFRSEIANDHYNTSYLAFYPLVLVMLLLNCFVDKPAEYSRCPNLNHPCPEEGAGFLSRMLFQWFDVMAIKGFRRSLKTEDLWSLRHGDFANEVYTKFDTYWQKSVTKSSV
;
A
#
# COMPACT_ATOMS: atom_id res chain seq x y z
N MET A 1 23.73 7.04 -15.18
CA MET A 1 22.62 7.70 -14.47
C MET A 1 22.64 9.20 -14.76
N ASP A 2 23.81 9.84 -14.68
CA ASP A 2 23.98 11.25 -15.05
C ASP A 2 23.52 11.57 -16.47
N GLU A 3 23.95 10.81 -17.48
CA GLU A 3 23.53 10.96 -18.88
C GLU A 3 22.01 10.76 -19.08
N PHE A 4 21.38 9.95 -18.22
CA PHE A 4 19.95 9.68 -18.27
C PHE A 4 19.13 10.89 -17.77
N CYS A 5 19.67 11.61 -16.78
CA CYS A 5 19.09 12.83 -16.21
C CYS A 5 19.55 14.12 -16.90
N GLY A 6 20.70 14.12 -17.57
CA GLY A 6 21.36 15.34 -18.06
C GLY A 6 22.14 16.12 -17.01
N GLU A 7 22.17 15.65 -15.76
CA GLU A 7 22.75 16.33 -14.60
C GLU A 7 23.40 15.33 -13.64
N THR A 8 24.17 15.81 -12.67
CA THR A 8 24.84 14.96 -11.68
C THR A 8 23.82 14.19 -10.84
N PHE A 9 23.89 12.86 -10.87
CA PHE A 9 22.98 11.99 -10.13
C PHE A 9 23.13 12.11 -8.61
N TRP A 10 24.35 12.28 -8.11
CA TRP A 10 24.59 12.36 -6.68
C TRP A 10 25.68 13.38 -6.36
N ASN A 11 25.42 14.26 -5.39
CA ASN A 11 26.38 15.26 -4.92
C ASN A 11 26.51 15.19 -3.39
N SER A 12 27.65 14.69 -2.91
CA SER A 12 27.91 14.53 -1.47
C SER A 12 28.06 15.87 -0.74
N SER A 13 28.48 16.94 -1.43
CA SER A 13 28.58 18.26 -0.81
C SER A 13 27.22 18.88 -0.55
N LEU A 14 26.24 18.62 -1.43
CA LEU A 14 24.85 19.08 -1.29
C LEU A 14 24.05 18.26 -0.27
N SER A 15 24.34 16.97 -0.15
CA SER A 15 23.59 16.06 0.74
C SER A 15 24.16 15.96 2.14
N TRP A 16 25.49 15.99 2.30
CA TRP A 16 26.15 15.71 3.59
C TRP A 16 27.03 16.85 4.12
N ASN A 17 27.58 17.71 3.26
CA ASN A 17 28.54 18.76 3.65
C ASN A 17 27.93 20.17 3.59
N THR A 18 26.73 20.32 4.14
CA THR A 18 25.98 21.58 4.17
C THR A 18 25.11 21.67 5.43
N THR A 19 24.74 22.89 5.83
CA THR A 19 23.79 23.14 6.92
C THR A 19 22.33 22.90 6.48
N GLU A 20 22.08 22.89 5.17
CA GLU A 20 20.77 22.66 4.58
C GLU A 20 20.85 21.49 3.58
N PRO A 21 20.72 20.24 4.04
CA PRO A 21 20.90 19.07 3.19
C PRO A 21 19.76 18.95 2.18
N ASP A 22 20.13 18.75 0.92
CA ASP A 22 19.18 18.41 -0.15
C ASP A 22 19.74 17.34 -1.09
N PHE A 23 18.86 16.69 -1.84
CA PHE A 23 19.23 15.76 -2.90
C PHE A 23 19.26 16.48 -4.24
N THR A 24 20.01 15.92 -5.19
CA THR A 24 20.00 16.38 -6.58
C THR A 24 18.62 16.14 -7.19
N GLU A 25 18.19 17.02 -8.10
CA GLU A 25 16.90 16.91 -8.79
C GLU A 25 16.74 15.56 -9.52
N CYS A 26 17.83 15.09 -10.13
CA CYS A 26 17.92 13.77 -10.74
C CYS A 26 17.62 12.63 -9.75
N PHE A 27 18.17 12.67 -8.53
CA PHE A 27 17.93 11.63 -7.51
C PHE A 27 16.48 11.66 -7.02
N GLN A 28 15.93 12.87 -6.83
CA GLN A 28 14.54 13.06 -6.44
C GLN A 28 13.56 12.51 -7.50
N LYS A 29 13.75 12.86 -8.77
CA LYS A 29 12.89 12.42 -9.88
C LYS A 29 13.08 10.96 -10.30
N THR A 30 14.11 10.28 -9.81
CA THR A 30 14.38 8.88 -10.15
C THR A 30 14.19 7.96 -8.95
N VAL A 31 15.21 7.81 -8.10
CA VAL A 31 15.26 6.82 -7.03
C VAL A 31 14.09 6.98 -6.06
N LEU A 32 13.81 8.22 -5.62
CA LEU A 32 12.74 8.47 -4.65
C LEU A 32 11.34 8.18 -5.21
N VAL A 33 11.13 8.38 -6.51
CA VAL A 33 9.85 8.04 -7.16
C VAL A 33 9.79 6.54 -7.50
N TRP A 34 10.90 5.94 -7.90
CA TRP A 34 10.95 4.57 -8.41
C TRP A 34 10.91 3.54 -7.27
N ILE A 35 11.47 3.83 -6.09
CA ILE A 35 11.46 2.91 -4.94
C ILE A 35 10.02 2.47 -4.57
N PRO A 36 9.07 3.39 -4.29
CA PRO A 36 7.69 3.01 -4.01
C PRO A 36 7.03 2.28 -5.19
N CYS A 37 7.30 2.71 -6.43
CA CYS A 37 6.73 2.08 -7.61
C CYS A 37 7.19 0.61 -7.73
N VAL A 38 8.50 0.37 -7.75
CA VAL A 38 9.08 -0.98 -7.85
C VAL A 38 8.58 -1.88 -6.73
N PHE A 39 8.47 -1.36 -5.49
CA PHE A 39 7.87 -2.09 -4.38
C PHE A 39 6.44 -2.57 -4.73
N LEU A 40 5.56 -1.68 -5.20
CA LEU A 40 4.19 -2.06 -5.53
C LEU A 40 4.15 -3.14 -6.62
N TRP A 41 4.94 -2.99 -7.68
CA TRP A 41 4.99 -3.96 -8.78
C TRP A 41 5.49 -5.34 -8.33
N ILE A 42 6.50 -5.40 -7.46
CA ILE A 42 7.05 -6.66 -6.94
C ILE A 42 6.06 -7.38 -6.02
N PHE A 43 5.35 -6.64 -5.15
CA PHE A 43 4.46 -7.24 -4.16
C PHE A 43 3.01 -7.44 -4.64
N THR A 44 2.65 -6.89 -5.81
CA THR A 44 1.34 -7.08 -6.43
C THR A 44 0.98 -8.57 -6.66
N PRO A 45 1.84 -9.43 -7.24
CA PRO A 45 1.52 -10.85 -7.42
C PRO A 45 1.21 -11.56 -6.11
N PHE A 46 1.95 -11.23 -5.05
CA PHE A 46 1.70 -11.77 -3.70
C PHE A 46 0.33 -11.31 -3.16
N GLU A 47 -0.01 -10.04 -3.35
CA GLU A 47 -1.32 -9.51 -2.95
C GLU A 47 -2.46 -10.21 -3.72
N ILE A 48 -2.31 -10.39 -5.03
CA ILE A 48 -3.29 -11.08 -5.88
C ILE A 48 -3.48 -12.54 -5.42
N TYR A 49 -2.40 -13.26 -5.11
CA TYR A 49 -2.49 -14.62 -4.58
C TYR A 49 -3.36 -14.67 -3.31
N HIS A 50 -3.07 -13.79 -2.34
CA HIS A 50 -3.84 -13.70 -1.10
C HIS A 50 -5.31 -13.28 -1.35
N MET A 51 -5.58 -12.39 -2.31
CA MET A 51 -6.93 -12.02 -2.70
C MET A 51 -7.72 -13.19 -3.30
N VAL A 52 -7.09 -14.05 -4.10
CA VAL A 52 -7.75 -15.20 -4.73
C VAL A 52 -8.09 -16.27 -3.70
N GLU A 53 -7.22 -16.49 -2.72
CA GLU A 53 -7.46 -17.46 -1.64
C GLU A 53 -8.51 -16.98 -0.61
N ASN A 54 -8.74 -15.66 -0.54
CA ASN A 54 -9.65 -15.09 0.45
C ASN A 54 -11.09 -15.64 0.29
N LYS A 55 -11.62 -16.19 1.40
CA LYS A 55 -12.96 -16.77 1.47
C LYS A 55 -14.09 -15.72 1.46
N ASN A 56 -13.76 -14.45 1.68
CA ASN A 56 -14.70 -13.33 1.72
C ASN A 56 -14.92 -12.70 0.34
N ARG A 57 -16.10 -12.10 0.12
CA ARG A 57 -16.44 -11.45 -1.15
C ARG A 57 -17.27 -10.20 -0.99
N ASN A 58 -16.97 -9.23 -1.84
CA ASN A 58 -17.70 -7.97 -2.00
C ASN A 58 -17.82 -7.17 -0.71
N ILE A 59 -16.94 -6.19 -0.54
CA ILE A 59 -17.12 -5.15 0.48
C ILE A 59 -18.13 -4.12 -0.07
N PRO A 60 -19.18 -3.76 0.69
CA PRO A 60 -20.13 -2.75 0.25
C PRO A 60 -19.43 -1.40 0.02
N TRP A 61 -19.99 -0.58 -0.89
CA TRP A 61 -19.49 0.78 -1.07
C TRP A 61 -19.66 1.56 0.24
N ASN A 62 -18.60 2.26 0.64
CA ASN A 62 -18.56 3.04 1.85
C ASN A 62 -17.70 4.28 1.62
N TYR A 63 -17.82 5.29 2.47
CA TYR A 63 -17.02 6.50 2.36
C TYR A 63 -15.52 6.21 2.23
N LEU A 64 -15.00 5.23 2.98
CA LEU A 64 -13.57 4.88 2.96
C LEU A 64 -13.09 4.37 1.59
N ASN A 65 -13.79 3.41 0.97
CA ASN A 65 -13.38 2.89 -0.34
C ASN A 65 -13.65 3.88 -1.49
N ILE A 66 -14.71 4.69 -1.39
CA ILE A 66 -14.99 5.78 -2.32
C ILE A 66 -13.89 6.83 -2.24
N SER A 67 -13.51 7.25 -1.02
CA SER A 67 -12.43 8.22 -0.80
C SER A 67 -11.09 7.70 -1.31
N LYS A 68 -10.73 6.44 -1.04
CA LYS A 68 -9.50 5.83 -1.58
C LYS A 68 -9.47 5.93 -3.11
N LEU A 69 -10.55 5.51 -3.79
CA LEU A 69 -10.61 5.57 -5.26
C LEU A 69 -10.63 7.00 -5.80
N ALA A 70 -11.36 7.91 -5.15
CA ALA A 70 -11.41 9.31 -5.55
C ALA A 70 -10.01 9.96 -5.44
N VAL A 71 -9.30 9.75 -4.33
CA VAL A 71 -7.96 10.28 -4.12
C VAL A 71 -6.98 9.70 -5.15
N THR A 72 -6.99 8.40 -5.42
CA THR A 72 -6.09 7.82 -6.44
C THR A 72 -6.39 8.31 -7.85
N LEU A 73 -7.66 8.53 -8.19
CA LEU A 73 -8.06 9.12 -9.47
C LEU A 73 -7.57 10.58 -9.60
N ILE A 74 -7.70 11.38 -8.54
CA ILE A 74 -7.19 12.77 -8.51
C ILE A 74 -5.65 12.78 -8.64
N LEU A 75 -4.95 11.92 -7.91
CA LEU A 75 -3.49 11.80 -8.04
C LEU A 75 -3.09 11.43 -9.48
N THR A 76 -3.81 10.50 -10.10
CA THR A 76 -3.56 10.08 -11.48
C THR A 76 -3.81 11.23 -12.45
N SER A 77 -4.89 12.00 -12.29
CA SER A 77 -5.19 13.14 -13.17
C SER A 77 -4.14 14.24 -13.06
N LEU A 78 -3.70 14.58 -11.84
CA LEU A 78 -2.60 15.53 -11.62
C LEU A 78 -1.34 15.09 -12.37
N THR A 79 -0.91 13.84 -12.19
CA THR A 79 0.29 13.32 -12.88
C THR A 79 0.15 13.29 -14.41
N CYS A 80 -1.07 13.08 -14.92
CA CYS A 80 -1.35 13.10 -16.35
C CYS A 80 -1.27 14.53 -16.91
N ILE A 81 -1.81 15.52 -16.19
CA ILE A 81 -1.72 16.94 -16.56
C ILE A 81 -0.25 17.37 -16.63
N ASP A 82 0.57 17.01 -15.63
CA ASP A 82 1.99 17.33 -15.62
C ASP A 82 2.73 16.67 -16.79
N ALA A 83 2.44 15.40 -17.08
CA ALA A 83 3.01 14.70 -18.23
C ALA A 83 2.64 15.35 -19.58
N LEU A 84 1.40 15.83 -19.72
CA LEU A 84 0.94 16.55 -20.91
C LEU A 84 1.56 17.94 -21.02
N ALA A 85 1.76 18.64 -19.90
CA ALA A 85 2.46 19.92 -19.85
C ALA A 85 3.92 19.75 -20.30
N LEU A 86 4.60 18.72 -19.81
CA LEU A 86 5.97 18.37 -20.24
C LEU A 86 6.04 18.10 -21.74
N LYS A 87 5.10 17.32 -22.31
CA LYS A 87 5.06 17.08 -23.77
C LYS A 87 4.98 18.37 -24.60
N LYS A 88 4.26 19.39 -24.13
CA LYS A 88 4.18 20.69 -24.83
C LYS A 88 5.53 21.42 -24.82
N ILE A 89 6.29 21.28 -23.74
CA ILE A 89 7.62 21.89 -23.57
C ILE A 89 8.68 21.14 -24.36
N VAL A 90 8.60 19.79 -24.42
CA VAL A 90 9.51 18.92 -25.20
C VAL A 90 9.55 19.31 -26.68
N ALA A 91 8.44 19.82 -27.24
CA ALA A 91 8.41 20.28 -28.62
C ALA A 91 9.34 21.49 -28.90
N GLN A 92 9.87 22.14 -27.84
CA GLN A 92 10.67 23.36 -27.92
C GLN A 92 12.03 23.28 -27.20
N LYS A 93 12.28 22.27 -26.36
CA LYS A 93 13.52 22.13 -25.56
C LYS A 93 14.08 20.72 -25.59
N LEU A 94 15.39 20.60 -25.36
CA LEU A 94 16.07 19.32 -25.17
C LEU A 94 15.61 18.72 -23.83
N VAL A 95 14.95 17.57 -23.88
CA VAL A 95 14.37 16.90 -22.70
C VAL A 95 15.06 15.56 -22.49
N TYR A 96 15.41 15.27 -21.25
CA TYR A 96 16.10 14.05 -20.85
C TYR A 96 15.13 12.89 -20.61
N ASN A 97 15.62 11.66 -20.77
CA ASN A 97 14.79 10.45 -20.70
C ASN A 97 14.09 10.27 -19.35
N VAL A 98 14.64 10.80 -18.26
CA VAL A 98 14.02 10.77 -16.91
C VAL A 98 12.68 11.49 -16.88
N GLU A 99 12.59 12.64 -17.52
CA GLU A 99 11.38 13.47 -17.49
C GLU A 99 10.21 12.84 -18.26
N ILE A 100 10.52 11.89 -19.15
CA ILE A 100 9.52 11.11 -19.89
C ILE A 100 9.22 9.79 -19.17
N SER A 101 10.23 9.09 -18.71
CA SER A 101 10.09 7.74 -18.11
C SER A 101 9.41 7.78 -16.73
N THR A 102 9.79 8.71 -15.86
CA THR A 102 9.22 8.84 -14.50
C THR A 102 7.70 9.04 -14.50
N PRO A 103 7.09 9.98 -15.24
CA PRO A 103 5.64 10.14 -15.24
C PRO A 103 4.90 8.91 -15.80
N ILE A 104 5.47 8.23 -16.79
CA ILE A 104 4.89 6.98 -17.35
C ILE A 104 4.85 5.89 -16.27
N ILE A 105 5.96 5.67 -15.56
CA ILE A 105 6.04 4.68 -14.48
C ILE A 105 5.07 5.04 -13.36
N LYS A 106 5.00 6.32 -12.98
CA LYS A 106 4.11 6.82 -11.93
C LYS A 106 2.64 6.63 -12.29
N ILE A 107 2.23 6.99 -13.51
CA ILE A 107 0.86 6.79 -14.01
C ILE A 107 0.50 5.31 -14.03
N ALA A 108 1.37 4.45 -14.59
CA ALA A 108 1.13 3.02 -14.62
C ALA A 108 0.98 2.43 -13.21
N THR A 109 1.79 2.90 -12.26
CA THR A 109 1.74 2.47 -10.85
C THR A 109 0.46 2.96 -10.15
N LEU A 110 0.01 4.20 -10.40
CA LEU A 110 -1.23 4.72 -9.83
C LEU A 110 -2.49 4.02 -10.39
N ILE A 111 -2.46 3.63 -11.66
CA ILE A 111 -3.50 2.78 -12.27
C ILE A 111 -3.52 1.41 -11.57
N LEU A 112 -2.35 0.81 -11.37
CA LEU A 112 -2.22 -0.45 -10.64
C LEU A 112 -2.74 -0.33 -9.20
N ALA A 113 -2.36 0.73 -8.48
CA ALA A 113 -2.84 0.99 -7.13
C ALA A 113 -4.38 1.13 -7.08
N SER A 114 -4.96 1.85 -8.04
CA SER A 114 -6.42 2.00 -8.17
C SER A 114 -7.10 0.67 -8.47
N ALA A 115 -6.52 -0.15 -9.36
CA ALA A 115 -7.00 -1.49 -9.66
C ALA A 115 -6.95 -2.38 -8.41
N LEU A 116 -5.86 -2.35 -7.64
CA LEU A 116 -5.73 -3.10 -6.38
C LEU A 116 -6.79 -2.68 -5.37
N VAL A 117 -7.11 -1.38 -5.22
CA VAL A 117 -8.23 -0.94 -4.36
C VAL A 117 -9.56 -1.55 -4.81
N ALA A 118 -9.84 -1.55 -6.12
CA ALA A 118 -11.06 -2.14 -6.67
C ALA A 118 -11.11 -3.68 -6.50
N PHE A 119 -10.00 -4.37 -6.73
CA PHE A 119 -9.90 -5.82 -6.57
C PHE A 119 -9.97 -6.24 -5.10
N ASN A 120 -9.30 -5.54 -4.19
CA ASN A 120 -9.41 -5.75 -2.74
C ASN A 120 -10.87 -5.68 -2.28
N ARG A 121 -11.60 -4.66 -2.74
CA ARG A 121 -13.04 -4.53 -2.48
C ARG A 121 -13.82 -5.75 -3.00
N LYS A 122 -13.61 -6.15 -4.26
CA LYS A 122 -14.31 -7.29 -4.89
C LYS A 122 -14.00 -8.62 -4.20
N HIS A 123 -12.75 -8.82 -3.79
CA HIS A 123 -12.25 -10.03 -3.14
C HIS A 123 -12.37 -10.01 -1.61
N GLY A 124 -13.10 -9.05 -1.02
CA GLY A 124 -13.38 -9.07 0.42
C GLY A 124 -12.16 -8.79 1.31
N VAL A 125 -11.08 -8.21 0.77
CA VAL A 125 -9.87 -7.87 1.53
C VAL A 125 -10.06 -6.49 2.16
N ARG A 126 -10.24 -6.48 3.48
CA ARG A 126 -10.59 -5.26 4.25
C ARG A 126 -9.40 -4.33 4.48
N THR A 127 -8.21 -4.88 4.58
CA THR A 127 -6.95 -4.18 4.85
C THR A 127 -5.86 -4.78 3.99
N SER A 128 -5.17 -3.94 3.22
CA SER A 128 -4.02 -4.35 2.41
C SER A 128 -2.75 -3.73 2.99
N GLY A 129 -1.83 -4.59 3.43
CA GLY A 129 -0.51 -4.17 3.90
C GLY A 129 0.38 -3.64 2.78
N VAL A 130 0.25 -4.22 1.58
CA VAL A 130 1.01 -3.79 0.39
C VAL A 130 0.63 -2.35 0.02
N GLN A 131 -0.67 -2.03 0.00
CA GLN A 131 -1.14 -0.66 -0.22
C GLN A 131 -0.61 0.28 0.86
N PHE A 132 -0.73 -0.08 2.14
CA PHE A 132 -0.25 0.75 3.23
C PHE A 132 1.25 1.06 3.11
N ILE A 133 2.09 0.04 2.90
CA ILE A 133 3.55 0.20 2.78
C ILE A 133 3.90 1.03 1.53
N TYR A 134 3.22 0.83 0.41
CA TYR A 134 3.41 1.64 -0.79
C TYR A 134 3.16 3.13 -0.50
N TRP A 135 2.03 3.49 0.10
CA TRP A 135 1.71 4.89 0.44
C TRP A 135 2.66 5.45 1.50
N LEU A 136 3.14 4.61 2.43
CA LEU A 136 4.13 5.01 3.43
C LEU A 136 5.47 5.32 2.76
N LEU A 137 5.95 4.45 1.87
CA LEU A 137 7.18 4.67 1.10
C LEU A 137 7.05 5.91 0.22
N GLN A 138 5.90 6.11 -0.44
CA GLN A 138 5.63 7.29 -1.26
C GLN A 138 5.66 8.58 -0.42
N ALA A 139 5.09 8.54 0.79
CA ALA A 139 5.15 9.67 1.72
C ALA A 139 6.60 9.95 2.16
N LEU A 140 7.33 8.94 2.63
CA LEU A 140 8.72 9.10 3.10
C LEU A 140 9.67 9.56 2.00
N CYS A 141 9.58 8.97 0.81
CA CYS A 141 10.43 9.32 -0.32
C CYS A 141 10.05 10.67 -0.95
N GLY A 142 8.81 11.15 -0.75
CA GLY A 142 8.38 12.47 -1.23
C GLY A 142 8.78 13.64 -0.34
N ILE A 143 9.25 13.40 0.90
CA ILE A 143 9.66 14.47 1.83
C ILE A 143 10.71 15.40 1.22
N PRO A 144 11.81 14.90 0.61
CA PRO A 144 12.86 15.80 0.14
C PRO A 144 12.40 16.69 -1.02
N GLU A 145 11.72 16.11 -2.01
CA GLU A 145 11.17 16.85 -3.15
C GLU A 145 10.13 17.91 -2.69
N PHE A 146 9.27 17.58 -1.71
CA PHE A 146 8.34 18.55 -1.13
C PHE A 146 9.05 19.70 -0.39
N ARG A 147 10.12 19.40 0.34
CA ARG A 147 10.95 20.42 1.00
C ARG A 147 11.61 21.34 -0.01
N SER A 148 12.18 20.80 -1.08
CA SER A 148 12.82 21.58 -2.14
C SER A 148 11.82 22.49 -2.85
N GLU A 149 10.63 21.98 -3.18
CA GLU A 149 9.57 22.76 -3.83
C GLU A 149 9.06 23.93 -2.97
N ILE A 150 8.99 23.77 -1.64
CA ILE A 150 8.62 24.87 -0.73
C ILE A 150 9.73 25.92 -0.63
N ALA A 151 10.99 25.49 -0.71
CA ALA A 151 12.15 26.38 -0.61
C ALA A 151 12.40 27.17 -1.91
N ASN A 152 11.83 26.73 -3.04
CA ASN A 152 11.98 27.37 -4.34
C ASN A 152 10.99 28.54 -4.53
N ASP A 153 11.47 29.67 -5.10
CA ASP A 153 10.63 30.83 -5.44
C ASP A 153 9.59 30.53 -6.54
N HIS A 154 9.85 29.51 -7.37
CA HIS A 154 8.95 29.04 -8.42
C HIS A 154 8.50 27.61 -8.11
N TYR A 155 7.48 27.48 -7.25
CA TYR A 155 6.97 26.18 -6.83
C TYR A 155 6.06 25.54 -7.89
N ASN A 156 6.18 24.22 -8.03
CA ASN A 156 5.27 23.43 -8.84
C ASN A 156 3.94 23.22 -8.11
N THR A 157 2.93 24.02 -8.48
CA THR A 157 1.58 23.96 -7.89
C THR A 157 0.98 22.56 -7.93
N SER A 158 1.18 21.81 -9.02
CA SER A 158 0.66 20.43 -9.14
C SER A 158 1.28 19.50 -8.10
N TYR A 159 2.60 19.60 -7.87
CA TYR A 159 3.29 18.78 -6.89
C TYR A 159 2.90 19.15 -5.45
N LEU A 160 2.73 20.45 -5.18
CA LEU A 160 2.28 20.95 -3.88
C LEU A 160 0.87 20.47 -3.51
N ALA A 161 0.01 20.20 -4.51
CA ALA A 161 -1.27 19.52 -4.32
C ALA A 161 -1.14 17.99 -4.24
N PHE A 162 -0.22 17.40 -5.00
CA PHE A 162 0.02 15.96 -5.05
C PHE A 162 0.47 15.39 -3.70
N TYR A 163 1.46 16.01 -3.05
CA TYR A 163 2.06 15.45 -1.84
C TYR A 163 1.08 15.38 -0.63
N PRO A 164 0.28 16.41 -0.31
CA PRO A 164 -0.74 16.30 0.73
C PRO A 164 -1.78 15.21 0.45
N LEU A 165 -2.15 14.99 -0.82
CA LEU A 165 -3.06 13.91 -1.20
C LEU A 165 -2.45 12.52 -0.97
N VAL A 166 -1.13 12.36 -1.12
CA VAL A 166 -0.42 11.14 -0.72
C VAL A 166 -0.55 10.89 0.79
N LEU A 167 -0.39 11.93 1.62
CA LEU A 167 -0.55 11.82 3.07
C LEU A 167 -1.99 11.45 3.46
N VAL A 168 -2.98 12.07 2.81
CA VAL A 168 -4.40 11.70 2.99
C VAL A 168 -4.61 10.23 2.63
N MET A 169 -4.05 9.76 1.52
CA MET A 169 -4.17 8.36 1.12
C MET A 169 -3.49 7.40 2.11
N LEU A 170 -2.34 7.76 2.66
CA LEU A 170 -1.68 7.01 3.73
C LEU A 170 -2.59 6.88 4.95
N LEU A 171 -3.19 7.99 5.40
CA LEU A 171 -4.14 7.99 6.52
C LEU A 171 -5.38 7.14 6.24
N LEU A 172 -5.95 7.21 5.02
CA LEU A 172 -7.08 6.37 4.63
C LEU A 172 -6.76 4.87 4.68
N ASN A 173 -5.50 4.48 4.44
CA ASN A 173 -5.05 3.09 4.53
C ASN A 173 -4.77 2.62 5.97
N CYS A 174 -4.69 3.52 6.95
CA CYS A 174 -4.65 3.15 8.37
C CYS A 174 -6.00 2.59 8.85
N PHE A 175 -7.10 3.02 8.26
CA PHE A 175 -8.45 2.62 8.64
C PHE A 175 -8.91 1.34 7.93
N VAL A 176 -9.67 0.52 8.65
CA VAL A 176 -10.20 -0.75 8.14
C VAL A 176 -11.51 -0.53 7.38
N ASP A 177 -11.66 -1.20 6.24
CA ASP A 177 -12.92 -1.20 5.50
C ASP A 177 -14.04 -1.98 6.21
N LYS A 178 -15.29 -1.76 5.79
CA LYS A 178 -16.46 -2.51 6.26
C LYS A 178 -16.28 -4.01 6.02
N PRO A 179 -16.92 -4.87 6.83
CA PRO A 179 -16.91 -6.32 6.58
C PRO A 179 -17.50 -6.64 5.20
N ALA A 180 -17.03 -7.74 4.62
CA ALA A 180 -17.55 -8.25 3.36
C ALA A 180 -19.00 -8.73 3.53
N GLU A 181 -19.82 -8.53 2.50
CA GLU A 181 -21.23 -8.94 2.48
C GLU A 181 -21.38 -10.46 2.45
N TYR A 182 -20.46 -11.14 1.76
CA TYR A 182 -20.42 -12.59 1.70
C TYR A 182 -19.16 -13.11 2.38
N SER A 183 -19.35 -14.00 3.36
CA SER A 183 -18.29 -14.77 4.00
C SER A 183 -18.67 -16.24 3.97
N ARG A 184 -17.72 -17.11 3.60
CA ARG A 184 -17.89 -18.57 3.74
C ARG A 184 -17.62 -19.07 5.16
N CYS A 185 -17.11 -18.21 6.04
CA CYS A 185 -16.82 -18.58 7.43
C CYS A 185 -18.12 -18.61 8.26
N PRO A 186 -18.24 -19.53 9.23
CA PRO A 186 -19.38 -19.55 10.14
C PRO A 186 -19.46 -18.27 10.98
N ASN A 187 -20.67 -17.83 11.32
CA ASN A 187 -20.86 -16.73 12.25
C ASN A 187 -20.49 -17.20 13.66
N LEU A 188 -19.45 -16.60 14.24
CA LEU A 188 -18.98 -16.89 15.60
C LEU A 188 -19.58 -15.88 16.58
N ASN A 189 -19.94 -16.34 17.78
CA ASN A 189 -20.51 -15.48 18.83
C ASN A 189 -19.49 -14.44 19.33
N HIS A 190 -18.22 -14.82 19.41
CA HIS A 190 -17.15 -13.96 19.92
C HIS A 190 -15.91 -14.05 19.01
N PRO A 191 -15.95 -13.44 17.81
CA PRO A 191 -14.87 -13.57 16.83
C PRO A 191 -13.58 -12.88 17.30
N CYS A 192 -12.43 -13.39 16.85
CA CYS A 192 -11.14 -12.78 17.14
C CYS A 192 -11.05 -11.36 16.54
N PRO A 193 -10.71 -10.32 17.34
CA PRO A 193 -10.57 -8.94 16.86
C PRO A 193 -9.52 -8.78 15.77
N GLU A 194 -8.53 -9.67 15.72
CA GLU A 194 -7.50 -9.69 14.68
C GLU A 194 -8.10 -9.75 13.27
N GLU A 195 -9.17 -10.52 13.06
CA GLU A 195 -9.84 -10.62 11.75
C GLU A 195 -10.44 -9.28 11.30
N GLY A 196 -10.85 -8.44 12.25
CA GLY A 196 -11.37 -7.10 12.02
C GLY A 196 -10.36 -5.97 12.14
N ALA A 197 -9.12 -6.26 12.51
CA ALA A 197 -8.11 -5.25 12.78
C ALA A 197 -7.56 -4.60 11.50
N GLY A 198 -7.24 -3.31 11.61
CA GLY A 198 -6.45 -2.56 10.63
C GLY A 198 -5.06 -3.18 10.42
N PHE A 199 -4.40 -2.87 9.31
CA PHE A 199 -3.04 -3.40 9.04
C PHE A 199 -2.06 -3.04 10.17
N LEU A 200 -2.04 -1.77 10.60
CA LEU A 200 -1.18 -1.32 11.70
C LEU A 200 -1.53 -2.00 13.03
N SER A 201 -2.82 -2.16 13.32
CA SER A 201 -3.26 -2.84 14.54
C SER A 201 -2.82 -4.29 14.58
N ARG A 202 -2.81 -5.00 13.44
CA ARG A 202 -2.24 -6.36 13.33
C ARG A 202 -0.73 -6.37 13.53
N MET A 203 -0.02 -5.46 12.88
CA MET A 203 1.45 -5.39 12.94
C MET A 203 1.96 -5.06 14.35
N LEU A 204 1.28 -4.15 15.05
CA LEU A 204 1.64 -3.70 16.40
C LEU A 204 0.96 -4.53 17.51
N PHE A 205 0.21 -5.59 17.16
CA PHE A 205 -0.60 -6.39 18.08
C PHE A 205 -1.60 -5.59 18.94
N GLN A 206 -1.95 -4.37 18.53
CA GLN A 206 -2.83 -3.46 19.27
C GLN A 206 -4.25 -4.05 19.46
N TRP A 207 -4.68 -4.96 18.59
CA TRP A 207 -5.95 -5.65 18.73
C TRP A 207 -6.03 -6.51 20.01
N PHE A 208 -4.89 -6.89 20.58
CA PHE A 208 -4.78 -7.70 21.80
C PHE A 208 -4.83 -6.86 23.08
N ASP A 209 -4.57 -5.54 23.01
CA ASP A 209 -4.45 -4.65 24.18
C ASP A 209 -5.64 -4.75 25.13
N VAL A 210 -6.86 -4.88 24.59
CA VAL A 210 -8.09 -5.01 25.37
C VAL A 210 -8.04 -6.25 26.27
N MET A 211 -7.54 -7.38 25.77
CA MET A 211 -7.40 -8.62 26.55
C MET A 211 -6.23 -8.54 27.52
N ALA A 212 -5.10 -7.94 27.13
CA ALA A 212 -3.96 -7.73 28.01
C ALA A 212 -4.33 -6.89 29.24
N ILE A 213 -5.01 -5.76 29.04
CA ILE A 213 -5.47 -4.88 30.12
C ILE A 213 -6.51 -5.60 30.99
N LYS A 214 -7.41 -6.38 30.38
CA LYS A 214 -8.41 -7.16 31.13
C LYS A 214 -7.75 -8.20 32.03
N GLY A 215 -6.74 -8.92 31.54
CA GLY A 215 -5.94 -9.88 32.29
C GLY A 215 -5.11 -9.24 33.40
N PHE A 216 -4.65 -8.01 33.20
CA PHE A 216 -4.00 -7.22 34.26
C PHE A 216 -4.98 -6.82 35.38
N ARG A 217 -6.22 -6.46 35.03
CA ARG A 217 -7.24 -6.03 36.00
C ARG A 217 -7.92 -7.19 36.74
N ARG A 218 -8.07 -8.36 36.11
CA ARG A 218 -8.65 -9.56 36.71
C ARG A 218 -8.17 -10.84 36.02
N SER A 219 -8.19 -11.97 36.72
CA SER A 219 -7.92 -13.29 36.13
C SER A 219 -8.91 -13.59 34.99
N LEU A 220 -8.38 -13.97 33.82
CA LEU A 220 -9.17 -14.32 32.64
C LEU A 220 -9.89 -15.66 32.84
N LYS A 221 -11.11 -15.75 32.30
CA LYS A 221 -11.91 -16.97 32.24
C LYS A 221 -12.12 -17.41 30.79
N THR A 222 -12.57 -18.64 30.57
CA THR A 222 -12.84 -19.17 29.21
C THR A 222 -13.85 -18.32 28.43
N GLU A 223 -14.83 -17.73 29.11
CA GLU A 223 -15.81 -16.80 28.51
C GLU A 223 -15.20 -15.48 28.01
N ASP A 224 -14.03 -15.09 28.53
CA ASP A 224 -13.33 -13.88 28.10
C ASP A 224 -12.50 -14.10 26.84
N LEU A 225 -12.29 -15.36 26.43
CA LEU A 225 -11.51 -15.71 25.25
C LEU A 225 -12.31 -15.49 23.98
N TRP A 226 -11.60 -15.15 22.91
CA TRP A 226 -12.18 -15.12 21.57
C TRP A 226 -12.21 -16.51 20.97
N SER A 227 -13.18 -16.71 20.07
CA SER A 227 -13.18 -17.87 19.17
C SER A 227 -11.96 -17.79 18.26
N LEU A 228 -11.34 -18.93 17.99
CA LEU A 228 -10.25 -19.05 17.03
C LEU A 228 -10.71 -18.56 15.65
N ARG A 229 -9.76 -18.09 14.85
CA ARG A 229 -10.00 -17.81 13.43
C ARG A 229 -10.38 -19.11 12.74
N HIS A 230 -11.29 -19.02 11.78
CA HIS A 230 -11.82 -20.21 11.11
C HIS A 230 -10.72 -21.07 10.48
N GLY A 231 -9.68 -20.45 9.89
CA GLY A 231 -8.53 -21.16 9.31
C GLY A 231 -7.69 -21.98 10.30
N ASP A 232 -7.81 -21.68 11.61
CA ASP A 232 -7.03 -22.31 12.68
C ASP A 232 -7.84 -23.38 13.43
N PHE A 233 -9.07 -23.67 12.97
CA PHE A 233 -9.87 -24.76 13.54
C PHE A 233 -9.22 -26.11 13.26
N ALA A 234 -9.23 -27.00 14.26
CA ALA A 234 -8.70 -28.35 14.15
C ALA A 234 -9.26 -29.09 12.93
N ASN A 235 -10.55 -28.92 12.61
CA ASN A 235 -11.16 -29.53 11.42
C ASN A 235 -10.58 -28.99 10.10
N GLU A 236 -10.35 -27.68 9.98
CA GLU A 236 -9.76 -27.09 8.76
C GLU A 236 -8.31 -27.53 8.58
N VAL A 237 -7.52 -27.53 9.67
CA VAL A 237 -6.12 -27.97 9.66
C VAL A 237 -6.03 -29.46 9.34
N TYR A 238 -6.85 -30.29 9.99
CA TYR A 238 -6.92 -31.72 9.75
C TYR A 238 -7.33 -32.05 8.32
N THR A 239 -8.36 -31.38 7.78
CA THR A 239 -8.83 -31.61 6.40
C THR A 239 -7.75 -31.29 5.38
N LYS A 240 -7.01 -30.19 5.57
CA LYS A 240 -5.84 -29.86 4.74
C LYS A 240 -4.77 -30.95 4.84
N PHE A 241 -4.40 -31.34 6.06
CA PHE A 241 -3.40 -32.38 6.31
C PHE A 241 -3.78 -33.72 5.66
N ASP A 242 -4.99 -34.23 5.91
CA ASP A 242 -5.46 -35.51 5.37
C ASP A 242 -5.45 -35.50 3.84
N THR A 243 -5.86 -34.38 3.21
CA THR A 243 -5.80 -34.23 1.74
C THR A 243 -4.37 -34.44 1.19
N TYR A 244 -3.34 -33.92 1.86
CA TYR A 244 -1.95 -34.11 1.45
C TYR A 244 -1.41 -35.50 1.84
N TRP A 245 -1.85 -36.03 2.98
CA TRP A 245 -1.47 -37.36 3.46
C TRP A 245 -1.94 -38.44 2.49
N GLN A 246 -3.23 -38.45 2.13
CA GLN A 246 -3.80 -39.42 1.20
C GLN A 246 -3.09 -39.40 -0.16
N LYS A 247 -2.76 -38.21 -0.69
CA LYS A 247 -1.98 -38.09 -1.93
C LYS A 247 -0.60 -38.74 -1.83
N SER A 248 0.04 -38.63 -0.66
CA SER A 248 1.37 -39.19 -0.41
C SER A 248 1.33 -40.70 -0.24
N VAL A 249 0.31 -41.22 0.46
CA VAL A 249 0.06 -42.66 0.61
C VAL A 249 -0.17 -43.30 -0.75
N THR A 250 -1.10 -42.75 -1.57
CA THR A 250 -1.39 -43.26 -2.92
C THR A 250 -0.17 -43.26 -3.83
N LYS A 251 0.68 -42.23 -3.73
CA LYS A 251 1.93 -42.16 -4.50
C LYS A 251 2.95 -43.22 -4.08
N SER A 252 2.97 -43.62 -2.81
CA SER A 252 3.92 -44.60 -2.27
C SER A 252 3.47 -46.05 -2.50
N SER A 253 2.19 -46.26 -2.80
CA SER A 253 1.60 -47.57 -3.13
C SER A 253 1.69 -47.95 -4.62
N VAL A 254 2.34 -47.12 -5.46
CA VAL A 254 2.64 -47.36 -6.88
C VAL A 254 4.15 -47.51 -7.02
#